data_AF-A0A835KYC6-F1
#
_entry.id   AF-A0A835KYC6-F1
#
_cell.length_a   1.000
_cell.length_b   1.000
_cell.length_c   1.000
_cell.angle_alpha   90.00
_cell.angle_beta   90.00
_cell.angle_gamma   90.00
#
_symmetry.space_group_name_H-M   'P 1'
#
loop_
_entity.id
_entity.type
_entity.pdbx_description
1 polymer ?
#
loop_
_entity_poly.entity_id
_entity_poly.type
_entity_poly.pdbx_seq_one_letter_code
_entity_poly.pdbx_strand_id
1 'polypeptide(L)'
;MPGVWVFRNGVARFEEKQPKQSGCSGKKALLHLPTGQPVASHETLQQLGWERYYEDPALVQFHRRTSVDVISLPADFARVGAAHMNDIAVKNRETFTVVDAAK
;
A
#
# COMPACT_ATOMS: atom_id res chain seq x y z
N MET A 1 10.28 -17.63 -6.98
CA MET A 1 8.96 -18.19 -7.40
C MET A 1 9.07 -18.60 -8.87
N PRO A 2 8.53 -19.75 -9.31
CA PRO A 2 8.85 -20.31 -10.64
C PRO A 2 8.10 -19.57 -11.75
N GLY A 3 8.83 -18.99 -12.70
CA GLY A 3 8.27 -18.44 -13.95
C GLY A 3 7.81 -19.56 -14.87
N VAL A 4 6.77 -19.29 -15.66
CA VAL A 4 6.23 -20.27 -16.62
C VAL A 4 6.87 -20.01 -17.97
N TRP A 5 7.47 -21.05 -18.56
CA TRP A 5 7.89 -21.02 -19.94
C TRP A 5 6.67 -21.19 -20.83
N VAL A 6 6.39 -20.19 -21.66
CA VAL A 6 5.30 -20.25 -22.63
C VAL A 6 5.89 -20.34 -24.02
N PHE A 7 5.49 -21.37 -24.77
CA PHE A 7 5.81 -21.51 -26.18
C PHE A 7 4.68 -20.93 -27.03
N ARG A 8 5.00 -19.90 -27.81
CA ARG A 8 4.10 -19.35 -28.83
C ARG A 8 4.91 -19.08 -30.09
N ASN A 9 4.40 -19.55 -31.23
CA ASN A 9 5.00 -19.36 -32.55
C ASN A 9 6.46 -19.84 -32.65
N GLY A 10 6.76 -21.02 -32.07
CA GLY A 10 8.09 -21.63 -32.17
C GLY A 10 9.18 -21.01 -31.26
N VAL A 11 8.85 -19.98 -30.48
CA VAL A 11 9.79 -19.33 -29.56
C VAL A 11 9.35 -19.55 -28.11
N ALA A 12 10.26 -20.06 -27.29
CA ALA A 12 10.09 -20.11 -25.84
C ALA A 12 10.34 -18.72 -25.25
N ARG A 13 9.35 -18.15 -24.56
CA ARG A 13 9.56 -16.93 -23.77
C ARG A 13 9.38 -17.25 -22.29
N PHE A 14 10.32 -16.78 -21.49
CA PHE A 14 10.20 -16.81 -20.04
C PHE A 14 9.31 -15.66 -19.62
N GLU A 15 8.06 -15.98 -19.27
CA GLU A 15 7.12 -14.98 -18.80
C GLU A 15 7.24 -14.96 -17.26
N GLU A 16 8.00 -13.99 -16.76
CA GLU A 16 7.94 -13.65 -15.34
C GLU A 16 6.55 -13.05 -15.09
N LYS A 17 5.63 -13.89 -14.59
CA LYS A 17 4.36 -13.42 -14.09
C LYS A 17 4.67 -12.46 -12.94
N GLN A 18 4.73 -11.16 -13.24
CA GLN A 18 4.55 -10.14 -12.21
C GLN A 18 3.31 -10.58 -11.42
N PRO A 19 3.38 -10.63 -10.08
CA PRO A 19 2.19 -10.94 -9.32
C PRO A 19 1.18 -9.85 -9.66
N LYS A 20 0.22 -10.18 -10.53
CA LYS A 20 -1.06 -9.48 -10.59
C LYS A 20 -1.52 -9.53 -9.14
N GLN A 21 -1.53 -8.38 -8.46
CA GLN A 21 -2.03 -8.26 -7.11
C GLN A 21 -3.48 -8.74 -7.15
N SER A 22 -3.65 -10.04 -6.90
CA SER A 22 -4.90 -10.74 -7.11
C SER A 22 -5.83 -10.26 -6.01
N GLY A 23 -6.80 -9.40 -6.37
CA GLY A 23 -7.91 -9.02 -5.50
C GLY A 23 -8.13 -7.52 -5.25
N CYS A 24 -7.23 -6.63 -5.68
CA CYS A 24 -7.36 -5.19 -5.39
C CYS A 24 -7.37 -4.35 -6.68
N SER A 25 -8.40 -4.51 -7.52
CA SER A 25 -8.57 -3.65 -8.69
C SER A 25 -9.03 -2.25 -8.24
N GLY A 26 -8.14 -1.26 -8.30
CA GLY A 26 -8.46 0.14 -7.98
C GLY A 26 -7.40 0.78 -7.09
N LYS A 27 -7.19 2.09 -7.26
CA LYS A 27 -6.34 2.87 -6.34
C LYS A 27 -6.95 2.79 -4.94
N LYS A 28 -6.12 2.56 -3.92
CA LYS A 28 -6.57 2.50 -2.52
C LYS A 28 -6.32 3.82 -1.80
N ALA A 29 -7.13 4.08 -0.79
CA ALA A 29 -6.98 5.18 0.15
C ALA A 29 -7.17 4.68 1.59
N LEU A 30 -6.68 5.42 2.57
CA LEU A 30 -6.95 5.17 3.98
C LEU A 30 -8.01 6.17 4.45
N LEU A 31 -9.06 5.70 5.11
CA LEU A 31 -10.03 6.57 5.76
C LEU A 31 -9.61 6.75 7.22
N HIS A 32 -9.32 7.99 7.61
CA HIS A 32 -9.01 8.32 9.00
C HIS A 32 -10.30 8.28 9.83
N LEU A 33 -10.45 7.28 10.69
CA LEU A 33 -11.68 7.02 11.43
C LEU A 33 -12.11 8.19 12.33
N PRO A 34 -11.22 8.87 13.07
CA PRO A 34 -11.62 9.97 13.95
C PRO A 34 -12.18 11.20 13.21
N THR A 35 -11.73 11.48 11.97
CA THR A 35 -12.13 12.69 11.23
C THR A 35 -12.98 12.41 10.00
N GLY A 36 -13.12 11.14 9.59
CA GLY A 36 -13.76 10.75 8.33
C GLY A 36 -13.02 11.23 7.07
N GLN A 37 -11.77 11.71 7.20
CA GLN A 37 -11.02 12.26 6.08
C GLN A 37 -10.31 11.14 5.28
N PRO A 38 -10.43 11.13 3.94
CA PRO A 38 -9.67 10.22 3.11
C PRO A 38 -8.20 10.68 2.98
N VAL A 39 -7.30 9.71 3.05
CA VAL A 39 -5.85 9.87 2.92
C VAL A 39 -5.42 9.09 1.68
N ALA A 40 -5.07 9.84 0.63
CA ALA A 40 -4.67 9.29 -0.66
C ALA A 40 -3.22 9.64 -1.04
N SER A 41 -2.49 10.31 -0.14
CA SER A 41 -1.08 10.67 -0.33
C SER A 41 -0.33 10.70 1.00
N HIS A 42 1.01 10.60 0.91
CA HIS A 42 1.89 10.77 2.06
C HIS A 42 1.74 12.14 2.75
N GLU A 43 1.51 13.20 1.97
CA GLU A 43 1.31 14.55 2.51
C GLU A 43 0.06 14.63 3.38
N THR A 44 -1.06 14.06 2.93
CA THR A 44 -2.30 14.01 3.73
C THR A 44 -2.12 13.21 5.01
N LEU A 45 -1.29 12.17 4.99
CA LEU A 45 -0.96 11.39 6.19
C LEU A 45 -0.12 12.23 7.18
N GLN A 46 0.85 12.99 6.67
CA GLN A 46 1.69 13.88 7.49
C GLN A 46 0.88 15.00 8.17
N GLN A 47 -0.13 15.54 7.50
CA GLN A 47 -1.06 16.52 8.09
C GLN A 47 -1.88 15.94 9.27
N LEU A 48 -2.02 14.61 9.35
CA LEU A 48 -2.64 13.92 10.47
C LEU A 48 -1.66 13.59 11.62
N GLY A 49 -0.43 14.12 11.57
CA GLY A 49 0.58 13.96 12.62
C GLY A 49 1.42 12.68 12.50
N TRP A 50 1.46 12.06 11.32
CA TRP A 50 2.33 10.93 11.01
C TRP A 50 3.64 11.41 10.40
N GLU A 51 4.75 11.15 11.08
CA GLU A 51 6.08 11.63 10.70
C GLU A 51 6.85 10.53 9.97
N ARG A 52 7.58 10.88 8.90
CA ARG A 52 8.44 9.91 8.19
C ARG A 52 9.53 9.41 9.12
N TYR A 53 9.65 8.09 9.22
CA TYR A 53 10.60 7.41 10.09
C TYR A 53 11.73 6.75 9.31
N TYR A 54 11.39 6.09 8.20
CA TYR A 54 12.33 5.35 7.37
C TYR A 54 11.93 5.46 5.90
N GLU A 55 12.92 5.66 5.03
CA GLU A 55 12.73 5.83 3.59
C GLU A 55 13.70 4.92 2.82
N ASP A 56 13.11 3.99 2.07
CA ASP A 56 13.73 3.18 1.02
C ASP A 56 13.10 3.62 -0.32
N PRO A 57 13.82 3.61 -1.45
CA PRO A 57 13.25 3.88 -2.78
C PRO A 57 11.90 3.20 -3.08
N ALA A 58 11.59 2.05 -2.49
CA ALA A 58 10.34 1.33 -2.68
C ALA A 58 9.31 1.48 -1.55
N LEU A 59 9.73 1.90 -0.34
CA LEU A 59 8.93 1.84 0.87
C LEU A 59 9.15 3.08 1.75
N VAL A 60 8.08 3.66 2.24
CA VAL A 60 8.08 4.77 3.20
C VAL A 60 7.37 4.33 4.46
N GLN A 61 8.04 4.46 5.61
CA GLN A 61 7.43 4.21 6.92
C GLN A 61 7.13 5.51 7.64
N PHE A 62 5.97 5.54 8.27
CA PHE A 62 5.51 6.63 9.10
C PHE A 62 5.32 6.16 10.53
N HIS A 63 5.66 7.01 11.49
CA HIS A 63 5.38 6.80 12.90
C HIS A 63 4.51 7.94 13.41
N ARG A 64 3.70 7.66 14.43
CA ARG A 64 2.89 8.68 15.08
C ARG A 64 3.54 9.06 16.41
N ARG A 65 3.90 10.33 16.58
CA ARG A 65 4.68 10.81 17.75
C ARG A 65 4.05 10.54 19.11
N THR A 66 2.72 10.42 19.17
CA THR A 66 1.96 10.21 20.40
C THR A 66 1.75 8.72 20.75
N SER A 67 2.24 7.80 19.93
CA SER A 67 1.97 6.36 20.06
C SER A 67 3.16 5.54 19.53
N VAL A 68 3.09 4.22 19.70
CA VAL A 68 4.07 3.29 19.10
C VAL A 68 3.66 2.82 17.71
N ASP A 69 2.58 3.40 17.16
CA ASP A 69 2.01 3.00 15.88
C ASP A 69 2.94 3.36 14.72
N VAL A 70 3.08 2.40 13.81
CA VAL A 70 3.85 2.52 12.57
C VAL A 70 2.99 2.08 11.39
N ILE A 71 3.10 2.81 10.28
CA ILE A 71 2.46 2.50 9.01
C ILE A 71 3.54 2.36 7.94
N SER A 72 3.53 1.25 7.20
CA SER A 72 4.42 1.02 6.07
C SER A 72 3.64 1.14 4.76
N LEU A 73 4.04 2.06 3.90
CA LEU A 73 3.38 2.34 2.62
C LEU A 73 4.39 2.30 1.47
N PRO A 74 3.97 1.95 0.25
CA PRO A 74 4.82 2.06 -0.92
C PRO A 74 5.15 3.53 -1.21
N ALA A 75 6.34 3.78 -1.81
CA ALA A 75 6.74 5.13 -2.21
C ALA A 75 5.72 5.82 -3.12
N ASP A 76 5.10 5.07 -4.03
CA ASP A 76 3.91 5.50 -4.77
C ASP A 76 2.66 4.95 -4.08
N PHE A 77 1.86 5.86 -3.50
CA PHE A 77 0.62 5.55 -2.78
C PHE A 77 -0.39 4.77 -3.65
N ALA A 78 -0.36 4.93 -4.97
CA ALA A 78 -1.24 4.19 -5.87
C ALA A 78 -0.94 2.68 -5.90
N ARG A 79 0.24 2.26 -5.39
CA ARG A 79 0.69 0.86 -5.33
C ARG A 79 0.34 0.16 -4.02
N VAL A 80 -0.47 0.80 -3.16
CA VAL A 80 -0.99 0.16 -1.94
C VAL A 80 -1.71 -1.13 -2.33
N GLY A 81 -1.27 -2.23 -1.73
CA GLY A 81 -1.67 -3.59 -2.10
C GLY A 81 -1.96 -4.42 -0.86
N ALA A 82 -2.39 -5.66 -1.07
CA ALA A 82 -2.93 -6.53 0.00
C ALA A 82 -2.03 -6.66 1.24
N ALA A 83 -0.71 -6.75 1.07
CA ALA A 83 0.24 -6.81 2.20
C ALA A 83 0.17 -5.55 3.08
N HIS A 84 0.22 -4.36 2.45
CA HIS A 84 0.07 -3.08 3.14
C HIS A 84 -1.30 -2.95 3.80
N MET A 85 -2.36 -3.35 3.09
CA MET A 85 -3.74 -3.32 3.60
C MET A 85 -3.91 -4.20 4.84
N ASN A 86 -3.36 -5.40 4.82
CA ASN A 86 -3.38 -6.31 5.97
C ASN A 86 -2.64 -5.70 7.16
N ASP A 87 -1.47 -5.12 6.92
CA ASP A 87 -0.68 -4.47 7.97
C ASP A 87 -1.45 -3.34 8.66
N ILE A 88 -2.13 -2.49 7.86
CA ILE A 88 -2.97 -1.41 8.36
C ILE A 88 -4.17 -1.97 9.14
N ALA A 89 -4.86 -2.98 8.60
CA ALA A 89 -6.03 -3.59 9.23
C ALA A 89 -5.70 -4.31 10.55
N VAL A 90 -4.44 -4.69 10.78
CA VAL A 90 -4.00 -5.33 12.03
C VAL A 90 -3.43 -4.28 12.99
N LYS A 91 -2.47 -3.47 12.54
CA LYS A 91 -1.69 -2.56 13.40
C LYS A 91 -2.38 -1.22 13.66
N ASN A 92 -3.23 -0.77 12.75
CA ASN A 92 -3.77 0.60 12.74
C ASN A 92 -5.30 0.65 12.66
N ARG A 93 -5.97 -0.46 13.01
CA ARG A 93 -7.42 -0.69 12.85
C ARG A 93 -8.33 0.34 13.54
N GLU A 94 -7.83 0.99 14.59
CA GLU A 94 -8.58 2.00 15.35
C GLU A 94 -8.39 3.41 14.79
N THR A 95 -7.37 3.61 13.95
CA THR A 95 -7.06 4.91 13.34
C THR A 95 -7.49 4.95 11.86
N PHE A 96 -7.35 3.83 11.14
CA PHE A 96 -7.60 3.76 9.72
C PHE A 96 -8.39 2.52 9.30
N THR A 97 -9.21 2.70 8.27
CA THR A 97 -9.70 1.60 7.43
C THR A 97 -9.27 1.82 5.98
N VAL A 98 -9.13 0.75 5.20
CA VAL A 98 -8.76 0.86 3.78
C VAL A 98 -10.03 0.96 2.95
N VAL A 99 -10.08 1.95 2.07
CA VAL A 99 -11.18 2.18 1.13
C VAL A 99 -10.65 2.25 -0.30
N ASP A 100 -11.55 2.15 -1.27
CA ASP A 100 -11.24 2.49 -2.65
C ASP A 100 -11.12 4.02 -2.79
N ALA A 101 -10.08 4.47 -3.47
CA ALA A 101 -9.92 5.88 -3.79
C ALA A 101 -11.01 6.28 -4.80
N ALA A 102 -11.62 7.46 -4.59
CA ALA A 102 -12.53 8.04 -5.56
C ALA A 102 -11.83 8.20 -6.93
N LYS A 103 -12.57 7.91 -8.01
CA LYS A 103 -12.04 7.94 -9.38
C LYS A 103 -11.76 9.37 -9.84
#